data_AF-A0A937PF03-F1
#
_entry.id   AF-A0A937PF03-F1
#
_cell.length_a   1.000
_cell.length_b   1.000
_cell.length_c   1.000
_cell.angle_alpha   90.00
_cell.angle_beta   90.00
_cell.angle_gamma   90.00
#
_symmetry.space_group_name_H-M   'P 1'
#
loop_
_entity.id
_entity.type
_entity.pdbx_description
1 polymer ?
#
loop_
_entity_poly.entity_id
_entity_poly.type
_entity_poly.pdbx_seq_one_letter_code
_entity_poly.pdbx_strand_id
1 'polypeptide(L)'
;MMKEKNYGRNYQKCYGHQFTAVIAADSRVYICCHMRGNEKYCIGDLRRNSFEEVWNSKKRKEVVAGIDFNDCIPLCRDNTFNQILWNIKEPREHINFL
;
A
#
# COMPACT_ATOMS: atom_id res chain seq x y z
N MET A 1 -27.56 -1.13 -9.93
CA MET A 1 -26.43 -0.18 -9.80
C MET A 1 -25.33 -0.84 -8.99
N MET A 2 -24.28 -1.35 -9.63
CA MET A 2 -23.05 -1.70 -8.91
C MET A 2 -22.39 -0.39 -8.50
N LYS A 3 -22.44 -0.06 -7.20
CA LYS A 3 -21.65 1.04 -6.64
C LYS A 3 -20.17 0.76 -6.91
N GLU A 4 -19.44 1.74 -7.41
CA GLU A 4 -18.00 1.63 -7.63
C GLU A 4 -17.31 1.06 -6.38
N LYS A 5 -16.43 0.06 -6.55
CA LYS A 5 -15.69 -0.63 -5.47
C LYS A 5 -14.58 0.24 -4.87
N ASN A 6 -14.83 1.54 -4.70
CA ASN A 6 -13.86 2.44 -4.10
C ASN A 6 -13.95 2.47 -2.56
N TYR A 7 -14.98 1.86 -1.97
CA TYR A 7 -15.18 1.73 -0.51
C TYR A 7 -14.98 3.05 0.28
N GLY A 8 -15.30 4.19 -0.34
CA GLY A 8 -15.14 5.51 0.27
C GLY A 8 -13.71 6.05 0.33
N ARG A 9 -12.76 5.48 -0.42
CA ARG A 9 -11.39 6.03 -0.48
C ARG A 9 -11.38 7.33 -1.28
N ASN A 10 -10.71 8.34 -0.72
CA ASN A 10 -10.55 9.67 -1.30
C ASN A 10 -9.10 9.95 -1.73
N TYR A 11 -8.31 8.90 -1.93
CA TYR A 11 -6.90 8.95 -2.28
C TYR A 11 -6.64 8.07 -3.50
N GLN A 12 -5.67 8.46 -4.34
CA GLN A 12 -5.32 7.74 -5.56
C GLN A 12 -3.97 7.02 -5.48
N LYS A 13 -3.29 7.09 -4.32
CA LYS A 13 -2.03 6.40 -4.05
C LYS A 13 -2.06 5.80 -2.66
N CYS A 14 -1.52 4.60 -2.53
CA CYS A 14 -1.30 3.99 -1.23
C CYS A 14 0.05 4.51 -0.74
N TYR A 15 0.04 5.35 0.30
CA TYR A 15 1.23 5.80 1.03
C TYR A 15 1.48 4.95 2.29
N GLY A 16 0.47 4.25 2.79
CA GLY A 16 0.54 3.41 3.98
C GLY A 16 1.57 2.27 3.87
N HIS A 17 1.88 1.81 2.65
CA HIS A 17 2.93 0.82 2.39
C HIS A 17 4.35 1.26 2.84
N GLN A 18 4.56 2.53 3.16
CA GLN A 18 5.81 3.00 3.77
C GLN A 18 5.89 2.68 5.27
N PHE A 19 4.74 2.49 5.91
CA PHE A 19 4.61 2.28 7.35
C PHE A 19 4.32 0.81 7.71
N THR A 20 3.95 0.00 6.72
CA THR A 20 3.62 -1.40 6.91
C THR A 20 4.34 -2.29 5.91
N ALA A 21 4.83 -3.42 6.41
CA ALA A 21 5.35 -4.53 5.62
C ALA A 21 4.83 -5.84 6.22
N VAL A 22 4.83 -6.91 5.44
CA VAL A 22 4.45 -8.24 5.90
C VAL A 22 5.46 -9.27 5.44
N ILE A 23 6.00 -10.01 6.39
CA ILE A 23 6.78 -11.22 6.13
C ILE A 23 5.82 -12.39 6.35
N ALA A 24 5.56 -13.16 5.31
CA ALA A 24 4.70 -14.33 5.37
C ALA A 24 5.46 -15.56 5.92
N ALA A 25 4.74 -16.63 6.24
CA ALA A 25 5.31 -17.84 6.82
C ALA A 25 6.31 -18.57 5.91
N ASP A 26 6.31 -18.27 4.61
CA ASP A 26 7.24 -18.79 3.61
C ASP A 26 8.46 -17.88 3.39
N SER A 27 8.69 -16.92 4.30
CA SER A 27 9.75 -15.91 4.26
C SER A 27 9.64 -14.90 3.11
N ARG A 28 8.53 -14.90 2.35
CA ARG A 28 8.29 -13.87 1.33
C ARG A 28 7.78 -12.59 1.95
N VAL A 29 8.17 -11.47 1.34
CA VAL A 29 7.85 -10.12 1.82
C VAL A 29 6.82 -9.49 0.90
N TYR A 30 5.82 -8.85 1.51
CA TYR A 30 4.70 -8.18 0.83
C TYR A 30 4.49 -6.77 1.39
N ILE A 31 3.92 -5.90 0.57
CA ILE A 31 3.61 -4.50 0.96
C ILE A 31 2.33 -4.36 1.80
N CYS A 32 1.47 -5.39 1.83
CA CYS A 32 0.18 -5.34 2.52
C CYS A 32 -0.21 -6.73 3.06
N CYS A 33 -0.77 -6.78 4.27
CA CYS A 33 -1.23 -8.03 4.89
C CYS A 33 -2.39 -8.69 4.16
N HIS A 34 -3.21 -7.91 3.47
CA HIS A 34 -4.34 -8.39 2.69
C HIS A 34 -3.91 -8.96 1.33
N MET A 35 -2.70 -8.60 0.86
CA MET A 35 -2.14 -9.06 -0.42
C MET A 35 -1.12 -10.19 -0.25
N ARG A 36 -0.93 -10.71 0.97
CA ARG A 36 -0.03 -11.84 1.21
C ARG A 36 -0.45 -13.06 0.40
N GLY A 37 0.52 -13.78 -0.17
CA GLY A 37 0.27 -14.93 -1.05
C GLY A 37 -0.09 -14.56 -2.50
N ASN A 38 -0.33 -13.28 -2.81
CA ASN A 38 -0.50 -12.82 -4.18
C ASN A 38 0.86 -12.41 -4.77
N GLU A 39 1.36 -13.15 -5.75
CA GLU A 39 2.67 -12.92 -6.37
C GLU A 39 2.80 -11.52 -7.00
N LYS A 40 1.68 -10.92 -7.46
CA LYS A 40 1.65 -9.53 -7.97
C LYS A 40 2.20 -8.53 -6.95
N TYR A 41 2.01 -8.79 -5.66
CA TYR A 41 2.36 -7.90 -4.56
C TYR A 41 3.57 -8.39 -3.74
N CYS A 42 4.22 -9.47 -4.17
CA CYS A 42 5.46 -9.96 -3.58
C CYS A 42 6.63 -9.04 -3.97
N ILE A 43 7.39 -8.57 -2.96
CA ILE A 43 8.54 -7.68 -3.17
C ILE A 43 9.88 -8.36 -2.98
N GLY A 44 9.92 -9.57 -2.40
CA GLY A 44 11.15 -10.33 -2.24
C GLY A 44 11.02 -11.55 -1.34
N ASP A 45 12.14 -12.22 -1.10
CA ASP A 45 12.24 -13.47 -0.34
C ASP A 45 13.47 -13.43 0.57
N LEU A 46 13.24 -13.52 1.88
CA LEU A 46 14.29 -13.39 2.89
C LEU A 46 15.23 -14.60 2.97
N ARG A 47 14.94 -15.69 2.26
CA ARG A 47 15.86 -16.82 2.12
C ARG A 47 16.99 -16.51 1.14
N ARG A 48 16.83 -15.47 0.30
CA ARG A 48 17.76 -15.11 -0.78
C ARG A 48 18.40 -13.74 -0.58
N ASN A 49 17.69 -12.82 0.07
CA ASN A 49 18.10 -11.43 0.24
C ASN A 49 17.85 -10.95 1.66
N SER A 50 18.62 -9.96 2.12
CA SER A 50 18.32 -9.28 3.38
C SER A 50 17.03 -8.46 3.26
N PHE A 51 16.40 -8.14 4.40
CA PHE A 51 15.23 -7.26 4.38
C PHE A 51 15.55 -5.88 3.79
N GLU A 52 16.73 -5.33 4.09
CA GLU A 52 17.19 -4.05 3.55
C GLU A 52 17.29 -4.08 2.02
N GLU A 53 17.87 -5.14 1.46
CA GLU A 53 17.97 -5.34 0.01
C GLU A 53 16.58 -5.42 -0.63
N VAL A 54 15.67 -6.21 -0.03
CA VAL A 54 14.28 -6.34 -0.50
C VAL A 54 13.55 -4.99 -0.44
N TRP A 55 13.71 -4.26 0.65
CA TRP A 55 13.01 -3.00 0.90
C TRP A 55 13.50 -1.85 0.00
N ASN A 56 14.79 -1.83 -0.33
CA ASN A 56 15.39 -0.83 -1.22
C ASN A 56 15.39 -1.27 -2.70
N SER A 57 14.87 -2.47 -3.00
CA SER A 57 14.87 -3.04 -4.35
C SER A 57 14.06 -2.24 -5.36
N LYS A 58 14.46 -2.35 -6.63
CA LYS A 58 13.65 -1.88 -7.78
C LYS A 58 12.28 -2.57 -7.82
N LYS A 59 12.23 -3.86 -7.47
CA LYS A 59 11.00 -4.66 -7.45
C LYS A 59 9.94 -4.05 -6.54
N ARG A 60 10.30 -3.61 -5.33
CA ARG A 60 9.35 -2.90 -4.45
C ARG A 60 8.78 -1.65 -5.11
N LYS A 61 9.63 -0.83 -5.75
CA LYS A 61 9.18 0.40 -6.44
C LYS A 61 8.18 0.08 -7.55
N GLU A 62 8.46 -0.95 -8.35
CA GLU A 62 7.57 -1.43 -9.42
C GLU A 62 6.22 -1.94 -8.88
N VAL A 63 6.24 -2.77 -7.83
CA VAL A 63 5.02 -3.28 -7.19
C VAL A 63 4.17 -2.15 -6.61
N VAL A 64 4.78 -1.16 -5.97
CA VAL A 64 4.08 0.00 -5.40
C VAL A 64 3.46 0.88 -6.49
N ALA A 65 4.19 1.11 -7.59
CA ALA A 65 3.67 1.88 -8.71
C ALA A 65 2.50 1.16 -9.42
N GLY A 66 2.46 -0.17 -9.35
CA GLY A 66 1.41 -1.01 -9.93
C GLY A 66 0.27 -1.40 -8.98
N ILE A 67 0.12 -0.73 -7.82
CA ILE A 67 -1.00 -1.00 -6.91
C ILE A 67 -2.33 -0.67 -7.60
N ASP A 68 -3.24 -1.64 -7.62
CA ASP A 68 -4.61 -1.48 -8.12
C ASP A 68 -5.60 -1.45 -6.95
N PHE A 69 -6.36 -0.36 -6.80
CA PHE A 69 -7.36 -0.24 -5.74
C PHE A 69 -8.55 -1.17 -5.89
N ASN A 70 -8.76 -1.73 -7.08
CA ASN A 70 -9.78 -2.77 -7.29
C ASN A 70 -9.43 -4.07 -6.58
N ASP A 71 -8.13 -4.34 -6.34
CA ASP A 71 -7.68 -5.51 -5.56
C ASP A 71 -7.84 -5.28 -4.05
N CYS A 72 -7.98 -4.03 -3.60
CA CYS A 72 -7.97 -3.68 -2.19
C CYS A 72 -9.31 -3.98 -1.49
N ILE A 73 -9.25 -4.53 -0.28
CA ILE A 73 -10.46 -4.91 0.51
C ILE A 73 -11.17 -3.71 1.15
N PRO A 74 -12.48 -3.80 1.50
CA PRO A 74 -13.22 -2.72 2.13
C PRO A 74 -12.59 -2.22 3.45
N LEU A 75 -12.17 -3.15 4.31
CA LEU A 75 -11.59 -2.86 5.63
C LEU A 75 -10.05 -2.76 5.55
N CYS A 76 -9.57 -1.85 4.71
CA CYS A 76 -8.13 -1.65 4.54
C CYS A 76 -7.50 -1.06 5.80
N ARG A 77 -6.51 -1.77 6.36
CA ARG A 77 -5.71 -1.33 7.52
C ARG A 77 -5.06 0.04 7.28
N ASP A 78 -4.66 0.30 6.04
CA ASP A 78 -3.89 1.49 5.67
C ASP A 78 -4.79 2.66 5.26
N ASN A 79 -6.11 2.51 5.31
CA ASN A 79 -7.06 3.52 4.85
C ASN A 79 -6.84 4.86 5.55
N THR A 80 -6.78 4.87 6.88
CA THR A 80 -6.58 6.10 7.67
C THR A 80 -5.23 6.75 7.40
N PHE A 81 -4.14 5.96 7.29
CA PHE A 81 -2.83 6.49 6.91
C PHE A 81 -2.89 7.17 5.54
N ASN A 82 -3.51 6.49 4.56
CA ASN A 82 -3.63 7.03 3.20
C ASN A 82 -4.44 8.31 3.16
N GLN A 83 -5.57 8.41 3.88
CA GLN A 83 -6.38 9.63 3.95
C GLN A 83 -5.57 10.81 4.51
N ILE A 84 -4.86 10.60 5.61
CA ILE A 84 -4.04 11.64 6.25
C ILE A 84 -2.90 12.06 5.33
N LEU A 85 -2.13 11.09 4.81
CA LEU A 85 -0.96 11.35 3.98
C LEU A 85 -1.35 11.98 2.63
N TRP A 86 -2.49 11.59 2.07
CA TRP A 86 -3.04 12.21 0.87
C TRP A 86 -3.34 13.69 1.12
N ASN A 87 -4.03 14.04 2.21
CA ASN A 87 -4.32 15.42 2.56
C ASN A 87 -3.06 16.26 2.84
N ILE A 88 -2.01 15.65 3.41
CA ILE A 88 -0.72 16.33 3.63
C ILE A 88 0.01 16.56 2.29
N LYS A 89 -0.06 15.60 1.37
CA LYS A 89 0.62 15.66 0.06
C LYS A 89 -0.11 16.53 -0.95
N GLU A 90 -1.42 16.62 -0.85
CA GLU A 90 -2.28 17.50 -1.64
C GLU A 90 -2.96 18.51 -0.71
N PRO A 91 -2.21 19.51 -0.21
CA PRO A 91 -2.77 20.54 0.64
C PRO A 91 -3.88 21.26 -0.14
N ARG A 92 -5.10 21.18 0.37
CA ARG A 92 -6.24 21.94 -0.16
C ARG A 92 -6.13 23.37 0.34
N GLU A 93 -6.44 24.34 -0.51
CA GLU A 93 -6.51 25.74 -0.10
C GLU A 93 -7.54 25.89 1.03
N HIS A 94 -7.11 26.50 2.14
CA HIS A 94 -7.95 26.94 3.27
C HIS A 94 -8.72 25.87 4.07
N ILE A 95 -8.03 24.89 4.69
CA ILE A 95 -8.67 24.02 5.70
C ILE A 95 -8.76 24.68 7.10
N ASN A 96 -7.93 25.71 7.36
CA ASN A 96 -7.71 26.29 8.70
C ASN A 96 -7.99 27.79 8.81
N PHE A 97 -8.63 28.41 7.81
CA PHE A 97 -9.07 29.79 7.92
C PHE A 97 -10.58 29.81 8.17
N LEU A 98 -10.95 29.95 9.45
CA LEU A 98 -12.22 30.53 9.88
C LEU A 98 -12.13 32.06 9.77
#